data_AF-A0A7S0P0X6-F1
#
_entry.id   AF-A0A7S0P0X6-F1
#
_cell.length_a   1.000
_cell.length_b   1.000
_cell.length_c   1.000
_cell.angle_alpha   90.00
_cell.angle_beta   90.00
_cell.angle_gamma   90.00
#
_symmetry.space_group_name_H-M   'P 1'
#
loop_
_entity.id
_entity.type
_entity.pdbx_description
1 polymer ?
#
loop_
_entity_poly.entity_id
_entity_poly.type
_entity_poly.pdbx_seq_one_letter_code
_entity_poly.pdbx_strand_id
1 'polypeptide(L)'
;DPLGRHMTRVVDRWRKQRFVGIGLAFFNGIGISSWENVWGALNQMTDRDAEAIRRTAALLRFAARSNLTRAFAPDGWEPHTPDIVAAQPGVVGSRFSHKAGPLLYLLVNAAPAATRGA
;
A
#
# COMPACT_ATOMS: atom_id res chain seq x y z
N ASP A 1 -6.16 -10.14 20.68
CA ASP A 1 -4.73 -10.20 20.30
C ASP A 1 -4.35 -8.84 19.69
N PRO A 2 -3.24 -8.15 20.03
CA PRO A 2 -2.93 -6.89 19.39
C PRO A 2 -2.42 -7.17 17.97
N LEU A 3 -3.37 -7.05 17.04
CA LEU A 3 -3.36 -7.44 15.62
C LEU A 3 -2.28 -6.75 14.80
N GLY A 4 -1.02 -7.17 14.92
CA GLY A 4 0.05 -6.63 14.06
C GLY A 4 1.50 -6.86 14.47
N ARG A 5 1.77 -7.66 15.51
CA ARG A 5 3.14 -7.91 16.01
C ARG A 5 4.09 -8.53 14.98
N HIS A 6 3.56 -9.24 13.97
CA HIS A 6 4.36 -9.96 12.96
C HIS A 6 4.17 -9.45 11.53
N MET A 7 3.61 -8.25 11.34
CA MET A 7 3.46 -7.70 9.99
C MET A 7 4.80 -7.24 9.43
N THR A 8 5.13 -7.74 8.24
CA THR A 8 6.29 -7.30 7.48
C THR A 8 6.09 -5.87 6.96
N ARG A 9 7.21 -5.16 6.78
CA ARG A 9 7.23 -3.84 6.16
C ARG A 9 8.18 -3.87 4.97
N VAL A 10 7.81 -3.22 3.89
CA VAL A 10 8.72 -3.00 2.76
C VAL A 10 9.85 -2.09 3.23
N VAL A 11 11.09 -2.38 2.83
CA VAL A 11 12.23 -1.52 3.12
C VAL A 11 13.17 -1.51 1.93
N ASP A 12 13.63 -0.32 1.59
CA ASP A 12 14.52 -0.10 0.45
C ASP A 12 15.63 0.87 0.88
N ARG A 13 16.50 0.37 1.77
CA ARG A 13 17.37 1.15 2.66
C ARG A 13 18.16 2.26 1.96
N TRP A 14 18.75 1.94 0.80
CA TRP A 14 19.66 2.84 0.07
C TRP A 14 19.01 3.54 -1.12
N ARG A 15 17.74 3.24 -1.44
CA ARG A 15 17.02 3.89 -2.54
C ARG A 15 16.61 5.31 -2.16
N LYS A 16 16.94 6.30 -2.99
CA LYS A 16 16.44 7.68 -2.87
C LYS A 16 15.03 7.82 -3.43
N GLN A 17 14.79 7.23 -4.60
CA GLN A 17 13.46 7.14 -5.21
C GLN A 17 12.75 5.88 -4.71
N ARG A 18 11.60 6.05 -4.05
CA ARG A 18 10.92 4.98 -3.30
C ARG A 18 9.51 4.70 -3.76
N PHE A 19 9.03 5.34 -4.83
CA PHE A 19 7.68 5.16 -5.37
C PHE A 19 7.30 3.68 -5.59
N VAL A 20 8.23 2.83 -6.05
CA VAL A 20 7.98 1.38 -6.23
C VAL A 20 7.69 0.72 -4.90
N GLY A 21 8.55 0.92 -3.89
CA GLY A 21 8.38 0.35 -2.56
C GLY A 21 7.13 0.87 -1.84
N ILE A 22 6.81 2.16 -2.02
CA ILE A 22 5.60 2.77 -1.47
C ILE A 22 4.35 2.15 -2.11
N GLY A 23 4.35 2.02 -3.45
CA GLY A 23 3.25 1.41 -4.19
C GLY A 23 3.05 -0.05 -3.80
N LEU A 24 4.14 -0.83 -3.71
CA LEU A 24 4.11 -2.22 -3.28
C LEU A 24 3.56 -2.35 -1.85
N ALA A 25 4.05 -1.53 -0.92
CA ALA A 25 3.57 -1.55 0.47
C ALA A 25 2.07 -1.23 0.55
N PHE A 26 1.67 -0.15 -0.12
CA PHE A 26 0.28 0.28 -0.17
C PHE A 26 -0.64 -0.78 -0.78
N PHE A 27 -0.27 -1.36 -1.93
CA PHE A 27 -1.08 -2.38 -2.62
C PHE A 27 -1.33 -3.60 -1.75
N ASN A 28 -0.33 -4.05 -1.00
CA ASN A 28 -0.44 -5.22 -0.12
C ASN A 28 -1.07 -4.88 1.25
N GLY A 29 -1.50 -3.64 1.49
CA GLY A 29 -2.05 -3.23 2.78
C GLY A 29 -1.03 -3.27 3.92
N ILE A 30 0.26 -3.25 3.61
CA ILE A 30 1.38 -3.28 4.56
C ILE A 30 2.11 -1.93 4.61
N GLY A 31 2.91 -1.74 5.66
CA GLY A 31 3.68 -0.50 5.83
C GLY A 31 5.01 -0.51 5.07
N ILE A 32 5.61 0.68 4.94
CA ILE A 32 7.00 0.86 4.51
C ILE A 32 7.84 1.38 5.68
N SER A 33 9.11 0.99 5.73
CA SER A 33 10.13 1.56 6.60
C SER A 33 10.91 2.63 5.84
N SER A 34 10.74 3.90 6.21
CA SER A 34 11.22 5.06 5.44
C SER A 34 12.67 5.45 5.70
N TRP A 35 13.53 4.59 6.25
CA TRP A 35 14.91 4.93 6.69
C TRP A 35 15.56 6.13 5.95
N GLU A 36 15.57 7.30 6.57
CA GLU A 36 16.25 8.49 6.02
C GLU A 36 17.61 8.71 6.67
N ASN A 37 17.85 8.12 7.85
CA ASN A 37 19.17 7.95 8.41
C ASN A 37 19.62 6.51 8.18
N VAL A 38 20.71 6.34 7.44
CA VAL A 38 21.35 5.04 7.21
C VAL A 38 22.75 5.11 7.79
N TRP A 39 22.91 4.61 9.02
CA TRP A 39 24.20 4.57 9.74
C TRP A 39 24.92 5.94 9.79
N GLY A 40 24.16 7.00 10.06
CA GLY A 40 24.70 8.36 10.12
C GLY A 40 24.71 9.10 8.77
N ALA A 41 24.49 8.41 7.64
CA ALA A 41 24.32 9.05 6.35
C ALA A 41 22.86 9.46 6.13
N LEU A 42 22.64 10.71 5.68
CA LEU A 42 21.32 11.18 5.26
C LEU A 42 20.99 10.61 3.87
N ASN A 43 19.96 9.78 3.81
CA ASN A 43 19.35 9.24 2.60
C ASN A 43 17.92 9.78 2.44
N GLN A 44 17.83 11.10 2.26
CA GLN A 44 16.56 11.83 2.18
C GLN A 44 15.70 11.34 1.00
N MET A 45 14.40 11.20 1.24
CA MET A 45 13.43 10.92 0.19
C MET A 45 13.23 12.12 -0.73
N THR A 46 12.83 11.86 -1.99
CA THR A 46 12.36 12.95 -2.86
C THR A 46 11.08 13.56 -2.31
N ASP A 47 10.82 14.85 -2.57
CA ASP A 47 9.59 15.53 -2.11
C ASP A 47 8.32 14.81 -2.59
N ARG A 48 8.37 14.30 -3.83
CA ARG A 48 7.30 13.48 -4.41
C ARG A 48 7.02 12.24 -3.57
N ASP A 49 8.08 11.51 -3.21
CA ASP A 49 7.94 10.28 -2.43
C ASP A 49 7.53 10.58 -0.98
N ALA A 50 8.00 11.69 -0.41
CA ALA A 50 7.61 12.15 0.93
C ALA A 50 6.11 12.49 0.99
N GLU A 51 5.58 13.12 -0.06
CA GLU A 51 4.14 13.35 -0.17
C GLU A 51 3.37 12.04 -0.41
N ALA A 52 3.89 11.15 -1.25
CA ALA A 52 3.27 9.85 -1.53
C ALA A 52 3.17 9.00 -0.26
N ILE A 53 4.24 8.89 0.54
CA ILE A 53 4.21 8.16 1.81
C ILE A 53 3.27 8.82 2.83
N ARG A 54 3.20 10.15 2.87
CA ARG A 54 2.27 10.87 3.75
C ARG A 54 0.82 10.49 3.46
N ARG A 55 0.44 10.44 2.18
CA ARG A 55 -0.90 10.07 1.71
C ARG A 55 -1.20 8.59 1.97
N THR A 56 -0.33 7.68 1.52
CA THR A 56 -0.57 6.24 1.66
C THR A 56 -0.56 5.82 3.13
N ALA A 57 0.31 6.40 3.97
CA ALA A 57 0.34 6.10 5.39
C ALA A 57 -0.93 6.58 6.11
N ALA A 58 -1.54 7.69 5.71
CA ALA A 58 -2.82 8.12 6.26
C ALA A 58 -3.93 7.11 5.96
N LEU A 59 -4.02 6.65 4.71
CA LEU A 59 -5.00 5.64 4.27
C LEU A 59 -4.77 4.29 4.97
N LEU A 60 -3.53 3.82 5.03
CA LEU A 60 -3.19 2.55 5.70
C LEU A 60 -3.45 2.61 7.21
N ARG A 61 -3.20 3.76 7.86
CA ARG A 61 -3.56 3.94 9.27
C ARG A 61 -5.07 3.92 9.50
N PHE A 62 -5.87 4.50 8.60
CA PHE A 62 -7.32 4.39 8.63
C PHE A 62 -7.76 2.93 8.50
N ALA A 63 -7.27 2.23 7.48
CA ALA A 63 -7.59 0.82 7.25
C ALA A 63 -7.18 -0.08 8.43
N ALA A 64 -6.02 0.20 9.04
CA ALA A 64 -5.52 -0.53 10.20
C ALA A 64 -6.36 -0.28 11.46
N ARG A 65 -6.84 0.95 11.70
CA ARG A 65 -7.74 1.25 12.83
C ARG A 65 -9.05 0.47 12.74
N SER A 66 -9.57 0.30 11.53
CA SER A 66 -10.77 -0.49 11.25
C SER A 66 -10.48 -1.98 11.01
N ASN A 67 -9.22 -2.41 11.18
CA ASN A 67 -8.74 -3.78 11.00
C ASN A 67 -9.04 -4.42 9.62
N LEU A 68 -9.23 -3.59 8.59
CA LEU A 68 -9.69 -4.00 7.27
C LEU A 68 -8.66 -4.83 6.49
N THR A 69 -7.37 -4.57 6.69
CA THR A 69 -6.28 -5.29 6.00
C THR A 69 -5.80 -6.54 6.74
N ARG A 70 -6.45 -6.92 7.85
CA ARG A 70 -6.00 -8.02 8.72
C ARG A 70 -7.11 -8.97 9.17
N ALA A 71 -8.30 -8.47 9.46
CA ALA A 71 -9.46 -9.31 9.79
C ALA A 71 -10.32 -9.59 8.55
N PHE A 72 -9.67 -9.85 7.41
CA PHE A 72 -10.37 -10.39 6.26
C PHE A 72 -10.84 -11.83 6.53
N ALA A 73 -11.90 -12.25 5.86
CA ALA A 73 -12.39 -13.62 5.88
C ALA A 73 -11.32 -14.60 5.36
N PRO A 74 -11.43 -15.93 5.58
CA PRO A 74 -10.61 -16.89 4.84
C PRO A 74 -10.68 -16.60 3.33
N ASP A 75 -9.52 -16.57 2.67
CA ASP A 75 -9.37 -16.16 1.25
C ASP A 75 -9.93 -14.76 0.91
N GLY A 76 -10.14 -13.93 1.92
CA GLY A 76 -10.70 -12.59 1.76
C GLY A 76 -9.72 -11.56 1.21
N TRP A 77 -8.46 -11.93 0.94
CA TRP A 77 -7.48 -11.06 0.29
C TRP A 77 -7.20 -11.54 -1.14
N GLU A 78 -7.55 -10.71 -2.11
CA GLU A 78 -7.38 -10.99 -3.53
C GLU A 78 -6.57 -9.86 -4.19
N PRO A 79 -5.26 -10.05 -4.42
CA PRO A 79 -4.44 -9.12 -5.18
C PRO A 79 -4.77 -9.21 -6.67
N HIS A 80 -4.57 -8.10 -7.39
CA HIS A 80 -4.85 -7.99 -8.83
C HIS A 80 -6.28 -8.39 -9.20
N THR A 81 -7.24 -7.89 -8.42
CA THR A 81 -8.66 -8.24 -8.55
C THR A 81 -9.13 -8.01 -10.00
N PRO A 82 -9.62 -9.05 -10.71
CA PRO A 82 -9.88 -8.98 -12.15
C PRO A 82 -10.95 -7.95 -12.54
N ASP A 83 -11.92 -7.69 -11.66
CA ASP A 83 -12.99 -6.70 -11.84
C ASP A 83 -12.42 -5.29 -12.05
N ILE A 84 -11.42 -4.89 -11.27
CA ILE A 84 -10.76 -3.59 -11.39
C ILE A 84 -9.96 -3.50 -12.68
N VAL A 85 -9.18 -4.54 -13.01
CA VAL A 85 -8.33 -4.53 -14.21
C VAL A 85 -9.19 -4.49 -15.47
N ALA A 86 -10.30 -5.21 -15.49
CA ALA A 86 -11.25 -5.21 -16.59
C ALA A 86 -11.97 -3.85 -16.73
N ALA A 87 -12.37 -3.23 -15.61
CA ALA A 87 -13.07 -1.96 -15.63
C ALA A 87 -12.16 -0.78 -16.04
N GLN A 88 -10.90 -0.80 -15.60
CA GLN A 88 -9.93 0.27 -15.89
C GLN A 88 -8.55 -0.32 -16.23
N PRO A 89 -8.28 -0.56 -17.53
CA PRO A 89 -6.95 -0.99 -17.97
C PRO A 89 -5.87 -0.03 -17.46
N GLY A 90 -4.80 -0.59 -16.89
CA GLY A 90 -3.70 0.17 -16.30
C GLY A 90 -3.88 0.49 -14.81
N VAL A 91 -5.01 0.18 -14.19
CA VAL A 91 -5.19 0.22 -12.73
C VAL A 91 -5.29 -1.20 -12.20
N VAL A 92 -4.55 -1.48 -11.13
CA VAL A 92 -4.63 -2.76 -10.42
C VAL A 92 -5.22 -2.52 -9.04
N GLY A 93 -6.08 -3.43 -8.59
CA GLY A 93 -6.70 -3.39 -7.27
C GLY A 93 -6.26 -4.55 -6.40
N SER A 94 -6.12 -4.30 -5.11
CA SER A 94 -6.06 -5.34 -4.09
C SER A 94 -7.31 -5.24 -3.22
N ARG A 95 -8.09 -6.32 -3.19
CA ARG A 95 -9.36 -6.42 -2.48
C ARG A 95 -9.15 -7.11 -1.14
N PHE A 96 -9.68 -6.52 -0.08
CA PHE A 96 -9.78 -7.09 1.26
C PHE A 96 -11.25 -7.17 1.67
N SER A 97 -11.72 -8.39 1.89
CA SER A 97 -13.09 -8.71 2.29
C SER A 97 -13.11 -8.98 3.80
N HIS A 98 -13.49 -7.97 4.60
CA HIS A 98 -13.50 -8.06 6.05
C HIS A 98 -14.52 -9.12 6.53
N LYS A 99 -14.18 -9.87 7.59
CA LYS A 99 -15.05 -10.93 8.15
C LYS A 99 -16.42 -10.45 8.62
N ALA A 100 -16.56 -9.15 8.87
CA ALA A 100 -17.81 -8.51 9.30
C ALA A 100 -18.61 -7.87 8.15
N GLY A 101 -18.18 -8.03 6.89
CA GLY A 101 -18.88 -7.51 5.70
C GLY A 101 -18.22 -6.34 4.95
N PRO A 102 -17.49 -5.38 5.58
CA PRO A 102 -16.86 -4.28 4.85
C PRO A 102 -15.87 -4.75 3.78
N LEU A 103 -15.83 -4.03 2.66
CA LEU A 103 -14.84 -4.22 1.61
C LEU A 103 -13.85 -3.04 1.58
N LEU A 104 -12.58 -3.34 1.37
CA LEU A 104 -11.54 -2.36 1.10
C LEU A 104 -10.86 -2.70 -0.22
N TYR A 105 -10.74 -1.71 -1.10
CA TYR A 105 -9.93 -1.78 -2.30
C TYR A 105 -8.76 -0.81 -2.19
N LEU A 106 -7.55 -1.30 -2.41
CA LEU A 106 -6.34 -0.50 -2.53
C LEU A 106 -5.91 -0.49 -3.99
N LEU A 107 -6.03 0.68 -4.63
CA LEU A 107 -5.84 0.84 -6.07
C LEU A 107 -4.49 1.50 -6.36
N VAL A 108 -3.78 0.96 -7.35
CA VAL A 108 -2.50 1.51 -7.82
C VAL A 108 -2.54 1.65 -9.34
N ASN A 109 -2.03 2.78 -9.83
CA ASN A 109 -1.78 2.96 -11.26
C ASN A 109 -0.54 2.15 -11.66
N ALA A 110 -0.73 1.13 -12.50
CA ALA A 110 0.32 0.30 -13.07
C ALA A 110 0.67 0.69 -14.51
N ALA A 111 -0.03 1.66 -15.10
CA ALA A 111 0.27 2.15 -16.44
C ALA A 111 1.57 2.98 -16.46
N PRO A 112 2.29 3.01 -17.61
CA PRO A 112 3.48 3.85 -17.78
C PRO A 112 3.16 5.35 -17.78
N ALA A 113 1.89 5.73 -17.96
CA ALA A 113 1.43 7.11 -17.96
C ALA A 113 0.38 7.33 -16.85
N ALA A 114 0.06 8.61 -16.59
CA ALA A 114 -1.02 8.95 -15.68
C ALA A 114 -2.37 8.52 -16.26
N THR A 115 -3.01 7.53 -15.62
CA THR A 115 -4.36 7.10 -15.97
C THR A 115 -5.36 7.96 -15.21
N ARG A 116 -6.26 8.65 -15.93
CA ARG A 116 -7.42 9.29 -15.31
C ARG A 116 -8.50 8.23 -15.12
N GLY A 117 -9.16 8.23 -13.96
CA GLY A 117 -10.35 7.42 -13.77
C GLY A 117 -11.46 7.90 -14.71
N ALA A 118 -12.26 6.95 -15.20
CA ALA A 118 -13.51 7.22 -15.90
C ALA A 118 -14.51 7.96 -15.00
#